data_AF-A0A955VF01-F1
#
_entry.id   AF-A0A955VF01-F1
#
_cell.length_a   1.000
_cell.length_b   1.000
_cell.length_c   1.000
_cell.angle_alpha   90.00
_cell.angle_beta   90.00
_cell.angle_gamma   90.00
#
_symmetry.space_group_name_H-M   'P 1'
#
loop_
_entity.id
_entity.type
_entity.pdbx_description
1 polymer ?
#
loop_
_entity_poly.entity_id
_entity_poly.type
_entity_poly.pdbx_seq_one_letter_code
_entity_poly.pdbx_strand_id
1 'polypeptide(L)'
;HTYFSRLFARVGSTLATPTDEGVVFPVDLDKRPEGRTGPLTNSAAGLERYYESFGHPWERLAWIKARPVAGDLALGERIIRSLAPFVYRKSLDYGFADEVAAMKGRHLARGARLVQKDGFHAALGRGGIREVEFAAWTLQLAWGGKLPDLRATDTKTALSRLALAGLVEASEADALFSAYRFLRRLEHVLQLQDDRPTHVLPSEPGARKRVAEMLGFTADEGGVSAFEQALARHRQEVRAAFDGIVGQSGERAADHQREAAFLLVVDPDAASEARLDALRDLGFADVAATVRRFDALMRRPDSPFHPLALARGGGLARRLVDAVTATPDPDAALGHTETLLRAIRHRRAALDQLDQDPRRLRTLVSLFGTSHLLSRLLVRSPGLLDRLVFDGSEAPVHPRAEMTRRLAAEPRVESGGRSWEELLGAARRFHQAETLRVGFFDLAGLLDTAAVGRQLSDLADTIITAVAERGADAAAGDDPLAVVALGRLGARELGYGSPLELLFVHGDGADPHRATRQARRLVTGLCVATPEGTLYELDARLRPSGGAGPLCVNAERLLAWHRGEAGVAERLGVLRARVVVGDAAAHALVDTLRGEALGAWAGP
;
A
#
# COMPACT_ATOMS: atom_id res chain seq x y z
N HIS A 1 -31.57 32.80 -9.47
CA HIS A 1 -30.10 32.54 -9.54
C HIS A 1 -29.40 33.59 -10.42
N THR A 2 -29.70 33.68 -11.72
CA THR A 2 -29.06 34.63 -12.66
C THR A 2 -29.05 36.09 -12.20
N TYR A 3 -30.17 36.57 -11.63
CA TYR A 3 -30.26 37.91 -11.05
C TYR A 3 -29.22 38.13 -9.93
N PHE A 4 -29.18 37.24 -8.95
CA PHE A 4 -28.27 37.35 -7.81
C PHE A 4 -26.80 37.22 -8.21
N SER A 5 -26.47 36.34 -9.16
CA SER A 5 -25.10 36.23 -9.68
C SER A 5 -24.63 37.52 -10.35
N ARG A 6 -25.49 38.20 -11.11
CA ARG A 6 -25.18 39.52 -11.69
C ARG A 6 -25.03 40.60 -10.63
N LEU A 7 -25.92 40.63 -9.64
CA LEU A 7 -25.85 41.56 -8.53
C LEU A 7 -24.54 41.38 -7.73
N PHE A 8 -24.20 40.13 -7.40
CA PHE A 8 -22.99 39.81 -6.63
C PHE A 8 -21.72 40.15 -7.40
N ALA A 9 -21.67 39.86 -8.71
CA ALA A 9 -20.57 40.27 -9.58
C ALA A 9 -20.43 41.80 -9.63
N ARG A 10 -21.55 42.53 -9.72
CA ARG A 10 -21.56 44.00 -9.71
C ARG A 10 -21.05 44.55 -8.37
N VAL A 11 -21.54 44.04 -7.24
CA VAL A 11 -21.08 44.45 -5.90
C VAL A 11 -19.59 44.17 -5.73
N GLY A 12 -19.14 42.97 -6.10
CA GLY A 12 -17.71 42.61 -6.04
C GLY A 12 -16.85 43.53 -6.89
N SER A 13 -17.29 43.83 -8.12
CA SER A 13 -16.60 44.80 -8.99
C SER A 13 -16.59 46.20 -8.39
N THR A 14 -17.73 46.71 -7.92
CA THR A 14 -17.82 48.08 -7.36
C THR A 14 -16.89 48.28 -6.17
N LEU A 15 -16.68 47.25 -5.34
CA LEU A 15 -15.77 47.33 -4.20
C LEU A 15 -14.29 47.26 -4.59
N ALA A 16 -13.97 46.47 -5.62
CA ALA A 16 -12.59 46.13 -5.99
C ALA A 16 -12.03 46.95 -7.17
N THR A 17 -12.87 47.62 -7.96
CA THR A 17 -12.43 48.40 -9.13
C THR A 17 -11.64 49.64 -8.67
N PRO A 18 -10.38 49.81 -9.12
CA PRO A 18 -9.62 51.04 -8.88
C PRO A 18 -10.26 52.23 -9.60
N THR A 19 -10.38 53.34 -8.88
CA THR A 19 -10.83 54.65 -9.40
C THR A 19 -9.79 55.72 -9.08
N ASP A 20 -10.02 56.95 -9.53
CA ASP A 20 -9.17 58.11 -9.17
C ASP A 20 -9.17 58.40 -7.65
N GLU A 21 -10.18 57.93 -6.93
CA GLU A 21 -10.28 58.00 -5.47
C GLU A 21 -9.68 56.76 -4.76
N GLY A 22 -9.07 55.84 -5.51
CA GLY A 22 -8.50 54.59 -5.01
C GLY A 22 -9.45 53.39 -5.11
N VAL A 23 -9.22 52.40 -4.25
CA VAL A 23 -10.01 51.15 -4.14
C VAL A 23 -10.69 51.12 -2.78
N VAL A 24 -11.96 50.67 -2.72
CA VAL A 24 -12.68 50.55 -1.45
C VAL A 24 -12.14 49.35 -0.65
N PHE A 25 -12.24 48.14 -1.18
CA PHE A 25 -11.67 46.93 -0.58
C PHE A 25 -11.25 45.91 -1.64
N PRO A 26 -10.10 45.23 -1.47
CA PRO A 26 -9.82 44.01 -2.23
C PRO A 26 -10.83 42.92 -1.85
N VAL A 27 -11.51 42.34 -2.83
CA VAL A 27 -12.54 41.30 -2.62
C VAL A 27 -12.00 39.93 -3.00
N ASP A 28 -11.91 39.02 -2.02
CA ASP A 28 -11.60 37.61 -2.22
C ASP A 28 -12.88 36.77 -2.14
N LEU A 29 -13.23 36.11 -3.25
CA LEU A 29 -14.42 35.28 -3.38
C LEU A 29 -14.09 33.78 -3.40
N ASP A 30 -12.83 33.39 -3.22
CA ASP A 30 -12.37 32.02 -3.46
C ASP A 30 -12.71 31.07 -2.29
N LYS A 31 -13.25 31.61 -1.19
CA LYS A 31 -13.76 30.85 -0.04
C LYS A 31 -15.21 30.35 -0.20
N ARG A 32 -15.86 30.62 -1.33
CA ARG A 32 -17.19 30.09 -1.63
C ARG A 32 -17.12 28.60 -2.02
N PRO A 33 -18.23 27.83 -1.92
CA PRO A 33 -18.29 26.46 -2.42
C PRO A 33 -17.71 26.33 -3.82
N GLU A 34 -16.90 25.29 -4.03
CA GLU A 34 -16.20 25.02 -5.31
C GLU A 34 -15.25 26.16 -5.76
N GLY A 35 -14.90 27.09 -4.87
CA GLY A 35 -13.93 28.16 -5.10
C GLY A 35 -14.20 28.94 -6.39
N ARG A 36 -13.16 29.10 -7.23
CA ARG A 36 -13.21 29.88 -8.48
C ARG A 36 -14.15 29.29 -9.52
N THR A 37 -14.29 27.97 -9.55
CA THR A 37 -15.14 27.24 -10.50
C THR A 37 -16.61 27.21 -10.08
N GLY A 38 -16.87 27.46 -8.80
CA GLY A 38 -18.21 27.49 -8.24
C GLY A 38 -19.03 28.73 -8.60
N PRO A 39 -20.38 28.63 -8.50
CA PRO A 39 -21.26 29.74 -8.77
C PRO A 39 -20.99 30.90 -7.79
N LEU A 40 -21.07 32.13 -8.29
CA LEU A 40 -20.89 33.35 -7.48
C LEU A 40 -21.96 33.50 -6.39
N THR A 41 -23.14 32.88 -6.57
CA THR A 41 -24.20 32.88 -5.57
C THR A 41 -24.77 31.48 -5.40
N ASN A 42 -25.07 31.11 -4.15
CA ASN A 42 -25.67 29.82 -3.82
C ASN A 42 -27.06 30.03 -3.24
N SER A 43 -28.01 29.17 -3.57
CA SER A 43 -29.28 29.11 -2.84
C SER A 43 -29.04 28.49 -1.46
N ALA A 44 -29.85 28.82 -0.45
CA ALA A 44 -29.73 28.23 0.89
C ALA A 44 -29.73 26.69 0.84
N ALA A 45 -30.71 26.10 0.13
CA ALA A 45 -30.79 24.66 -0.07
C ALA A 45 -29.63 24.08 -0.90
N GLY A 46 -29.02 24.86 -1.80
CA GLY A 46 -27.83 24.44 -2.54
C GLY A 46 -26.59 24.38 -1.65
N LEU A 47 -26.46 25.38 -0.78
CA LEU A 47 -25.36 25.48 0.17
C LEU A 47 -25.41 24.35 1.21
N GLU A 48 -26.60 24.05 1.74
CA GLU A 48 -26.80 22.93 2.68
C GLU A 48 -26.43 21.59 2.04
N ARG A 49 -26.95 21.30 0.83
CA ARG A 49 -26.62 20.06 0.09
C ARG A 49 -25.13 19.94 -0.19
N TYR A 50 -24.46 21.03 -0.54
CA TYR A 50 -23.03 21.04 -0.77
C TYR A 50 -22.27 20.63 0.49
N TYR A 51 -22.54 21.26 1.62
CA TYR A 51 -21.81 20.95 2.86
C TYR A 51 -22.20 19.62 3.49
N GLU A 52 -23.39 19.09 3.20
CA GLU A 52 -23.80 17.74 3.58
C GLU A 52 -23.05 16.65 2.79
N SER A 53 -22.83 16.88 1.48
CA SER A 53 -22.32 15.82 0.58
C SER A 53 -20.84 15.95 0.24
N PHE A 54 -20.32 17.18 0.12
CA PHE A 54 -19.01 17.49 -0.47
C PHE A 54 -18.14 18.38 0.43
N GLY A 55 -18.67 18.87 1.54
CA GLY A 55 -18.00 19.83 2.40
C GLY A 55 -16.66 19.32 2.93
N HIS A 56 -15.58 20.03 2.65
CA HIS A 56 -14.25 19.66 3.10
C HIS A 56 -13.97 20.14 4.54
N PRO A 57 -13.15 19.41 5.32
CA PRO A 57 -12.87 19.78 6.71
C PRO A 57 -12.34 21.19 6.93
N TRP A 58 -11.51 21.70 6.01
CA TRP A 58 -10.93 23.03 6.10
C TRP A 58 -11.98 24.15 5.92
N GLU A 59 -13.09 23.88 5.23
CA GLU A 59 -14.15 24.88 5.02
C GLU A 59 -14.89 25.21 6.32
N ARG A 60 -14.86 24.31 7.29
CA ARG A 60 -15.42 24.56 8.64
C ARG A 60 -14.78 25.77 9.29
N LEU A 61 -13.47 25.96 9.09
CA LEU A 61 -12.73 27.09 9.66
C LEU A 61 -13.24 28.43 9.12
N ALA A 62 -13.66 28.48 7.85
CA ALA A 62 -14.26 29.68 7.27
C ALA A 62 -15.62 29.99 7.92
N TRP A 63 -16.43 28.97 8.16
CA TRP A 63 -17.75 29.11 8.76
C TRP A 63 -17.72 29.45 10.26
N ILE A 64 -16.66 29.12 11.00
CA ILE A 64 -16.48 29.59 12.39
C ILE A 64 -16.45 31.13 12.45
N LYS A 65 -15.91 31.80 11.43
CA LYS A 65 -15.80 33.26 11.36
C LYS A 65 -16.93 33.93 10.57
N ALA A 66 -17.86 33.17 10.00
CA ALA A 66 -18.91 33.71 9.15
C ALA A 66 -19.91 34.57 9.93
N ARG A 67 -20.30 35.72 9.37
CA ARG A 67 -21.37 36.59 9.87
C ARG A 67 -22.08 37.32 8.73
N PRO A 68 -23.40 37.56 8.80
CA PRO A 68 -24.07 38.43 7.84
C PRO A 68 -23.67 39.88 8.06
N VAL A 69 -23.51 40.64 6.98
CA VAL A 69 -23.02 42.03 7.02
C VAL A 69 -23.92 43.04 6.32
N ALA A 70 -24.76 42.61 5.38
CA ALA A 70 -25.67 43.47 4.62
C ALA A 70 -26.84 42.66 4.04
N GLY A 71 -27.89 43.36 3.59
CA GLY A 71 -29.10 42.74 3.03
C GLY A 71 -30.03 42.18 4.09
N ASP A 72 -30.65 41.03 3.82
CA ASP A 72 -31.48 40.30 4.80
C ASP A 72 -30.58 39.57 5.80
N LEU A 73 -30.31 40.24 6.94
CA LEU A 73 -29.47 39.70 8.01
C LEU A 73 -30.09 38.45 8.64
N ALA A 74 -31.42 38.41 8.78
CA ALA A 74 -32.13 37.28 9.36
C ALA A 74 -31.99 36.02 8.49
N LEU A 75 -31.98 36.16 7.16
CA LEU A 75 -31.67 35.05 6.25
C LEU A 75 -30.25 34.54 6.46
N GLY A 76 -29.26 35.43 6.55
CA GLY A 76 -27.87 35.04 6.78
C GLY A 76 -27.68 34.30 8.11
N GLU A 77 -28.33 34.75 9.18
CA GLU A 77 -28.33 34.06 10.48
C GLU A 77 -28.96 32.66 10.41
N ARG A 78 -30.07 32.51 9.67
CA ARG A 78 -30.70 31.20 9.46
C ARG A 78 -29.77 30.23 8.74
N ILE A 79 -29.06 30.69 7.71
CA ILE A 79 -28.10 29.87 6.95
C ILE A 79 -26.92 29.44 7.82
N ILE A 80 -26.33 30.36 8.60
CA ILE A 80 -25.22 30.01 9.51
C ILE A 80 -25.69 28.98 10.54
N ARG A 81 -26.92 29.12 11.04
CA ARG A 81 -27.51 28.17 11.98
C ARG A 81 -27.75 26.80 11.34
N SER A 82 -28.21 26.74 10.09
CA SER A 82 -28.44 25.47 9.40
C SER A 82 -27.15 24.73 9.05
N LEU A 83 -26.04 25.45 8.85
CA LEU A 83 -24.70 24.86 8.65
C LEU A 83 -23.98 24.48 9.95
N ALA A 84 -24.51 24.84 11.12
CA ALA A 84 -23.89 24.52 12.40
C ALA A 84 -23.58 23.00 12.58
N PRO A 85 -24.39 22.03 12.12
CA PRO A 85 -24.05 20.61 12.19
C PRO A 85 -22.85 20.20 11.34
N PHE A 86 -22.63 20.86 10.21
CA PHE A 86 -21.45 20.64 9.36
C PHE A 86 -20.17 21.15 10.05
N VAL A 87 -20.25 22.33 10.68
CA VAL A 87 -19.12 22.96 11.36
C VAL A 87 -18.81 22.28 12.70
N TYR A 88 -19.85 22.04 13.50
CA TYR A 88 -19.76 21.59 14.89
C TYR A 88 -20.44 20.23 15.07
N ARG A 89 -19.70 19.15 14.78
CA ARG A 89 -20.22 17.78 14.83
C ARG A 89 -20.59 17.38 16.26
N LYS A 90 -21.72 16.68 16.44
CA LYS A 90 -22.15 16.18 17.77
C LYS A 90 -21.31 14.99 18.26
N SER A 91 -20.81 14.17 17.34
CA SER A 91 -19.91 13.05 17.59
C SER A 91 -18.63 13.23 16.79
N LEU A 92 -17.50 12.97 17.44
CA LEU A 92 -16.19 12.90 16.76
C LEU A 92 -15.95 11.44 16.37
N ASP A 93 -15.66 11.22 15.10
CA ASP A 93 -15.22 9.92 14.60
C ASP A 93 -13.71 9.74 14.83
N TYR A 94 -13.21 8.52 14.64
CA TYR A 94 -11.78 8.23 14.74
C TYR A 94 -10.92 9.05 13.74
N GLY A 95 -11.53 9.60 12.67
CA GLY A 95 -10.87 10.40 11.64
C GLY A 95 -10.74 11.90 11.93
N PHE A 96 -11.46 12.45 12.93
CA PHE A 96 -11.42 13.88 13.25
C PHE A 96 -10.00 14.39 13.53
N ALA A 97 -9.20 13.58 14.22
CA ALA A 97 -7.84 13.96 14.55
C ALA A 97 -6.91 13.97 13.32
N ASP A 98 -7.17 13.11 12.32
CA ASP A 98 -6.47 13.14 11.03
C ASP A 98 -6.88 14.37 10.20
N GLU A 99 -8.16 14.76 10.24
CA GLU A 99 -8.64 15.98 9.58
C GLU A 99 -7.98 17.24 10.16
N VAL A 100 -7.88 17.33 11.49
CA VAL A 100 -7.18 18.43 12.19
C VAL A 100 -5.71 18.44 11.81
N ALA A 101 -5.06 17.28 11.76
CA ALA A 101 -3.66 17.16 11.40
C ALA A 101 -3.41 17.57 9.93
N ALA A 102 -4.27 17.16 8.99
CA ALA A 102 -4.20 17.59 7.59
C ALA A 102 -4.40 19.11 7.43
N MET A 103 -5.33 19.69 8.19
CA MET A 103 -5.52 21.15 8.23
C MET A 103 -4.27 21.86 8.80
N LYS A 104 -3.67 21.33 9.87
CA LYS A 104 -2.40 21.80 10.45
C LYS A 104 -1.26 21.73 9.43
N GLY A 105 -1.10 20.60 8.74
CA GLY A 105 -0.07 20.38 7.74
C GLY A 105 -0.15 21.39 6.60
N ARG A 106 -1.35 21.57 6.01
CA ARG A 106 -1.58 22.60 4.98
C ARG A 106 -1.27 24.00 5.49
N HIS A 107 -1.63 24.30 6.73
CA HIS A 107 -1.36 25.59 7.37
C HIS A 107 0.15 25.85 7.50
N LEU A 108 0.90 24.90 8.07
CA LEU A 108 2.34 24.99 8.27
C LEU A 108 3.11 25.02 6.94
N ALA A 109 2.75 24.20 5.96
CA ALA A 109 3.38 24.18 4.65
C ALA A 109 3.22 25.52 3.91
N ARG A 110 2.03 26.12 3.97
CA ARG A 110 1.77 27.47 3.42
C ARG A 110 2.63 28.53 4.12
N GLY A 111 2.77 28.45 5.45
CA GLY A 111 3.64 29.32 6.22
C GLY A 111 5.11 29.19 5.83
N ALA A 112 5.63 27.96 5.76
CA ALA A 112 7.03 27.68 5.42
C ALA A 112 7.44 28.22 4.03
N ARG A 113 6.58 28.03 3.02
CA ARG A 113 6.81 28.57 1.66
C ARG A 113 6.95 30.08 1.63
N LEU A 114 6.19 30.79 2.46
CA LEU A 114 6.20 32.26 2.52
C LEU A 114 7.38 32.79 3.33
N VAL A 115 7.85 32.04 4.34
CA VAL A 115 9.00 32.40 5.18
C VAL A 115 10.34 32.22 4.46
N GLN A 116 10.50 31.17 3.63
CA GLN A 116 11.73 30.92 2.86
C GLN A 116 12.07 32.04 1.87
N LYS A 117 11.11 32.91 1.54
CA LYS A 117 11.29 33.98 0.56
C LYS A 117 11.68 35.32 1.19
N ASP A 118 11.09 35.71 2.34
CA ASP A 118 11.15 37.12 2.77
C ASP A 118 11.28 37.40 4.30
N GLY A 119 11.50 36.40 5.19
CA GLY A 119 11.65 36.64 6.64
C GLY A 119 10.45 36.18 7.48
N PHE A 120 10.29 36.65 8.73
CA PHE A 120 9.20 36.20 9.60
C PHE A 120 7.84 36.75 9.12
N HIS A 121 6.90 35.86 8.83
CA HIS A 121 5.54 36.21 8.43
C HIS A 121 4.60 36.22 9.66
N ALA A 122 4.16 37.40 10.11
CA ALA A 122 3.40 37.59 11.35
C ALA A 122 2.09 36.77 11.41
N ALA A 123 1.41 36.59 10.27
CA ALA A 123 0.18 35.81 10.23
C ALA A 123 0.40 34.28 10.11
N LEU A 124 1.17 33.83 9.11
CA LEU A 124 1.30 32.43 8.70
C LEU A 124 2.59 31.74 9.18
N GLY A 125 3.55 32.49 9.72
CA GLY A 125 4.79 31.92 10.26
C GLY A 125 4.54 31.18 11.58
N ARG A 126 5.47 30.29 11.96
CA ARG A 126 5.38 29.58 13.24
C ARG A 126 5.41 30.56 14.42
N GLY A 127 4.48 30.35 15.35
CA GLY A 127 4.16 31.26 16.46
C GLY A 127 3.34 32.48 16.02
N GLY A 128 2.70 32.44 14.85
CA GLY A 128 1.98 33.55 14.25
C GLY A 128 0.49 33.63 14.62
N ILE A 129 -0.19 34.67 14.12
CA ILE A 129 -1.61 34.97 14.40
C ILE A 129 -2.51 33.76 14.12
N ARG A 130 -2.25 33.05 13.02
CA ARG A 130 -3.11 31.95 12.58
C ARG A 130 -2.95 30.69 13.40
N GLU A 131 -1.80 30.45 14.03
CA GLU A 131 -1.66 29.31 14.96
C GLU A 131 -2.50 29.53 16.23
N VAL A 132 -2.62 30.77 16.72
CA VAL A 132 -3.54 31.11 17.82
C VAL A 132 -4.99 30.85 17.43
N GLU A 133 -5.39 31.31 16.24
CA GLU A 133 -6.75 31.09 15.74
C GLU A 133 -7.04 29.60 15.56
N PHE A 134 -6.07 28.85 15.02
CA PHE A 134 -6.21 27.42 14.79
C PHE A 134 -6.30 26.61 16.08
N ALA A 135 -5.54 26.98 17.11
CA ALA A 135 -5.65 26.36 18.44
C ALA A 135 -7.08 26.50 18.99
N ALA A 136 -7.64 27.72 18.95
CA ALA A 136 -9.01 27.96 19.36
C ALA A 136 -10.01 27.21 18.47
N TRP A 137 -9.87 27.27 17.14
CA TRP A 137 -10.76 26.60 16.20
C TRP A 137 -10.77 25.09 16.38
N THR A 138 -9.63 24.47 16.64
CA THR A 138 -9.53 23.01 16.84
C THR A 138 -10.40 22.57 18.01
N LEU A 139 -10.31 23.28 19.13
CA LEU A 139 -11.13 23.00 20.31
C LEU A 139 -12.61 23.34 20.06
N GLN A 140 -12.91 24.42 19.33
CA GLN A 140 -14.28 24.74 18.93
C GLN A 140 -14.88 23.69 18.00
N LEU A 141 -14.13 23.11 17.08
CA LEU A 141 -14.58 22.01 16.21
C LEU A 141 -14.81 20.73 17.02
N ALA A 142 -13.91 20.43 17.96
CA ALA A 142 -14.00 19.25 18.80
C ALA A 142 -15.18 19.29 19.78
N TRP A 143 -15.40 20.45 20.42
CA TRP A 143 -16.33 20.59 21.55
C TRP A 143 -17.56 21.43 21.25
N GLY A 144 -17.53 22.29 20.24
CA GLY A 144 -18.62 23.20 19.91
C GLY A 144 -19.91 22.48 19.52
N GLY A 145 -19.85 21.22 19.08
CA GLY A 145 -21.05 20.42 18.83
C GLY A 145 -21.82 20.09 20.11
N LYS A 146 -21.10 19.83 21.21
CA LYS A 146 -21.64 19.51 22.54
C LYS A 146 -21.87 20.74 23.41
N LEU A 147 -21.04 21.77 23.24
CA LEU A 147 -21.05 23.00 24.03
C LEU A 147 -21.25 24.21 23.09
N PRO A 148 -22.52 24.59 22.79
CA PRO A 148 -22.81 25.69 21.87
C PRO A 148 -22.21 27.04 22.27
N ASP A 149 -22.00 27.27 23.57
CA ASP A 149 -21.36 28.50 24.06
C ASP A 149 -19.95 28.67 23.49
N LEU A 150 -19.25 27.58 23.15
CA LEU A 150 -17.90 27.68 22.58
C LEU A 150 -17.88 28.26 21.16
N ARG A 151 -19.02 28.41 20.46
CA ARG A 151 -19.09 28.82 19.04
C ARG A 151 -18.89 30.33 18.80
N ALA A 152 -18.08 30.99 19.63
CA ALA A 152 -17.76 32.40 19.48
C ALA A 152 -16.94 32.67 18.20
N THR A 153 -17.27 33.74 17.49
CA THR A 153 -16.60 34.09 16.23
C THR A 153 -15.34 34.93 16.47
N ASP A 154 -15.26 35.71 17.54
CA ASP A 154 -14.06 36.48 17.89
C ASP A 154 -13.09 35.66 18.75
N THR A 155 -11.79 35.83 18.48
CA THR A 155 -10.74 35.00 19.09
C THR A 155 -10.62 35.22 20.61
N LYS A 156 -10.87 36.45 21.10
CA LYS A 156 -10.83 36.78 22.54
C LYS A 156 -11.90 36.00 23.30
N THR A 157 -13.15 36.09 22.85
CA THR A 157 -14.28 35.41 23.47
C THR A 157 -14.14 33.90 23.32
N ALA A 158 -13.67 33.41 22.18
CA ALA A 158 -13.39 31.98 22.00
C ALA A 158 -12.40 31.46 23.06
N LEU A 159 -11.23 32.09 23.21
CA LEU A 159 -10.24 31.70 24.23
C LEU A 159 -10.80 31.80 25.66
N SER A 160 -11.53 32.88 25.97
CA SER A 160 -12.14 33.08 27.29
C SER A 160 -13.17 31.99 27.60
N ARG A 161 -14.01 31.60 26.62
CA ARG A 161 -15.02 30.55 26.80
C ARG A 161 -14.40 29.16 26.87
N LEU A 162 -13.32 28.91 26.13
CA LEU A 162 -12.54 27.67 26.22
C LEU A 162 -11.92 27.52 27.62
N ALA A 163 -11.40 28.62 28.19
CA ALA A 163 -10.88 28.63 29.56
C ALA A 163 -11.98 28.40 30.61
N LEU A 164 -13.12 29.09 30.49
CA LEU A 164 -14.26 28.87 31.39
C LEU A 164 -14.82 27.44 31.33
N ALA A 165 -14.71 26.78 30.18
CA ALA A 165 -15.09 25.38 30.00
C ALA A 165 -14.04 24.37 30.48
N GLY A 166 -12.89 24.84 31.00
CA GLY A 166 -11.79 23.98 31.46
C GLY A 166 -11.03 23.26 30.36
N LEU A 167 -11.14 23.71 29.11
CA LEU A 167 -10.45 23.10 27.95
C LEU A 167 -9.05 23.67 27.71
N VAL A 168 -8.76 24.82 28.29
CA VAL A 168 -7.46 25.53 28.27
C VAL A 168 -7.28 26.16 29.65
N GLU A 169 -6.07 26.20 30.18
CA GLU A 169 -5.84 26.93 31.44
C GLU A 169 -6.07 28.44 31.26
N ALA A 170 -6.58 29.12 32.29
CA ALA A 170 -6.85 30.57 32.20
C ALA A 170 -5.58 31.38 31.89
N SER A 171 -4.45 31.00 32.50
CA SER A 171 -3.12 31.55 32.24
C SER A 171 -2.68 31.37 30.79
N GLU A 172 -2.92 30.20 30.21
CA GLU A 172 -2.59 29.88 28.82
C GLU A 172 -3.49 30.64 27.83
N ALA A 173 -4.78 30.75 28.11
CA ALA A 173 -5.72 31.54 27.31
C ALA A 173 -5.35 33.04 27.32
N ASP A 174 -4.96 33.57 28.47
CA ASP A 174 -4.49 34.95 28.61
C ASP A 174 -3.17 35.18 27.88
N ALA A 175 -2.22 34.24 27.97
CA ALA A 175 -0.96 34.29 27.22
C ALA A 175 -1.19 34.27 25.70
N LEU A 176 -2.03 33.35 25.22
CA LEU A 176 -2.42 33.26 23.80
C LEU A 176 -3.10 34.54 23.31
N PHE A 177 -4.00 35.12 24.10
CA PHE A 177 -4.66 36.37 23.72
C PHE A 177 -3.71 37.57 23.75
N SER A 178 -2.79 37.61 24.72
CA SER A 178 -1.73 38.61 24.79
C SER A 178 -0.82 38.57 23.55
N ALA A 179 -0.38 37.37 23.18
CA ALA A 179 0.40 37.14 21.96
C ALA A 179 -0.38 37.49 20.69
N TYR A 180 -1.66 37.08 20.59
CA TYR A 180 -2.54 37.45 19.48
C TYR A 180 -2.62 38.98 19.33
N ARG A 181 -2.87 39.70 20.42
CA ARG A 181 -2.96 41.16 20.41
C ARG A 181 -1.65 41.81 19.98
N PHE A 182 -0.51 41.32 20.47
CA PHE A 182 0.81 41.81 20.05
C PHE A 182 1.06 41.58 18.56
N LEU A 183 0.83 40.36 18.06
CA LEU A 183 1.04 39.99 16.67
C LEU A 183 0.09 40.73 15.72
N ARG A 184 -1.17 40.97 16.13
CA ARG A 184 -2.11 41.81 15.36
C ARG A 184 -1.66 43.27 15.29
N ARG A 185 -1.11 43.82 16.39
CA ARG A 185 -0.51 45.17 16.36
C ARG A 185 0.68 45.22 15.42
N LEU A 186 1.56 44.21 15.46
CA LEU A 186 2.68 44.09 14.52
C LEU A 186 2.20 44.04 13.07
N GLU A 187 1.22 43.19 12.76
CA GLU A 187 0.62 43.11 11.42
C GLU A 187 0.07 44.46 10.96
N HIS A 188 -0.67 45.18 11.81
CA HIS A 188 -1.20 46.49 11.46
C HIS A 188 -0.10 47.52 11.20
N VAL A 189 0.98 47.51 12.01
CA VAL A 189 2.14 48.40 11.80
C VAL A 189 2.83 48.11 10.46
N LEU A 190 3.02 46.83 10.13
CA LEU A 190 3.60 46.42 8.85
C LEU A 190 2.75 46.90 7.66
N GLN A 191 1.42 46.81 7.78
CA GLN A 191 0.50 47.25 6.72
C GLN A 191 0.43 48.77 6.58
N LEU A 192 0.48 49.50 7.69
CA LEU A 192 0.46 50.98 7.69
C LEU A 192 1.72 51.59 7.08
N GLN A 193 2.87 50.94 7.21
CA GLN A 193 4.13 51.48 6.70
C GLN A 193 4.17 51.52 5.17
N ASP A 194 3.64 50.47 4.52
CA ASP A 194 3.76 50.28 3.08
C ASP A 194 2.44 50.49 2.32
N ASP A 195 1.34 50.83 3.02
CA ASP A 195 -0.05 50.86 2.53
C ASP A 195 -0.39 49.64 1.67
N ARG A 196 0.12 48.48 2.12
CA ARG A 196 0.05 47.20 1.42
C ARG A 196 -0.36 46.12 2.39
N PRO A 197 -1.05 45.05 1.92
CA PRO A 197 -1.36 43.88 2.74
C PRO A 197 -0.11 43.01 2.94
N THR A 198 0.99 43.59 3.45
CA THR A 198 2.18 42.86 3.84
C THR A 198 2.02 42.30 5.25
N HIS A 199 2.55 41.11 5.45
CA HIS A 199 2.59 40.44 6.75
C HIS A 199 4.02 40.05 7.13
N VAL A 200 4.99 40.48 6.33
CA VAL A 200 6.38 40.06 6.44
C VAL A 200 7.14 41.12 7.21
N LEU A 201 7.81 40.69 8.28
CA LEU A 201 8.72 41.53 9.04
C LEU A 201 9.96 41.82 8.19
N PRO A 202 10.32 43.09 7.95
CA PRO A 202 11.46 43.43 7.11
C PRO A 202 12.78 42.91 7.71
N SER A 203 13.72 42.57 6.83
CA SER A 203 15.07 42.12 7.22
C SER A 203 16.05 43.28 7.44
N GLU A 204 15.77 44.44 6.84
CA GLU A 204 16.62 45.63 6.92
C GLU A 204 16.60 46.23 8.34
N PRO A 205 17.77 46.48 8.97
CA PRO A 205 17.84 47.00 10.34
C PRO A 205 17.10 48.33 10.54
N GLY A 206 17.18 49.25 9.57
CA GLY A 206 16.50 50.54 9.64
C GLY A 206 14.97 50.41 9.59
N ALA A 207 14.46 49.51 8.75
CA ALA A 207 13.02 49.21 8.68
C ALA A 207 12.52 48.52 9.95
N ARG A 208 13.29 47.58 10.52
CA ARG A 208 12.95 46.94 11.80
C ARG A 208 12.87 47.93 12.95
N LYS A 209 13.80 48.88 13.02
CA LYS A 209 13.79 49.94 14.02
C LYS A 209 12.51 50.77 13.96
N ARG A 210 12.07 51.18 12.76
CA ARG A 210 10.79 51.90 12.57
C ARG A 210 9.58 51.10 13.05
N VAL A 211 9.55 49.79 12.74
CA VAL A 211 8.48 48.89 13.21
C VAL A 211 8.47 48.82 14.75
N ALA A 212 9.64 48.71 15.39
CA ALA A 212 9.75 48.70 16.84
C ALA A 212 9.25 50.02 17.46
N GLU A 213 9.65 51.17 16.91
CA GLU A 213 9.20 52.50 17.35
C GLU A 213 7.68 52.66 17.24
N MET A 214 7.08 52.26 16.10
CA MET A 214 5.63 52.31 15.89
C MET A 214 4.84 51.39 16.84
N LEU A 215 5.48 50.33 17.35
CA LEU A 215 4.90 49.46 18.37
C LEU A 215 5.04 50.01 19.79
N GLY A 216 5.77 51.11 19.96
CA GLY A 216 6.00 51.80 21.24
C GLY A 216 7.29 51.42 21.95
N PHE A 217 8.24 50.78 21.26
CA PHE A 217 9.59 50.56 21.78
C PHE A 217 10.50 51.76 21.50
N THR A 218 11.60 51.90 22.22
CA THR A 218 12.57 52.97 21.98
C THR A 218 13.38 52.75 20.70
N ALA A 219 13.84 53.85 20.11
CA ALA A 219 14.60 53.89 18.86
C ALA A 219 16.06 53.41 18.99
N ASP A 220 16.56 53.27 20.21
CA ASP A 220 17.93 52.85 20.47
C ASP A 220 18.09 51.33 20.32
N GLU A 221 19.34 50.86 20.33
CA GLU A 221 19.63 49.42 20.21
C GLU A 221 18.97 48.60 21.34
N GLY A 222 18.84 49.19 22.52
CA GLY A 222 18.12 48.61 23.65
C GLY A 222 16.64 48.37 23.36
N GLY A 223 15.94 49.36 22.76
CA GLY A 223 14.53 49.24 22.39
C GLY A 223 14.26 48.22 21.28
N VAL A 224 15.13 48.17 20.26
CA VAL A 224 15.03 47.16 19.19
C VAL A 224 15.26 45.75 19.74
N SER A 225 16.23 45.56 20.63
CA SER A 225 16.45 44.28 21.30
C SER A 225 15.26 43.86 22.17
N ALA A 226 14.65 44.80 22.90
CA ALA A 226 13.44 44.55 23.68
C ALA A 226 12.25 44.14 22.81
N PHE A 227 12.09 44.74 21.62
CA PHE A 227 11.10 44.34 20.63
C PHE A 227 11.31 42.90 20.15
N GLU A 228 12.53 42.55 19.74
CA GLU A 228 12.86 41.21 19.25
C GLU A 228 12.65 40.15 20.33
N GLN A 229 13.00 40.44 21.58
CA GLN A 229 12.74 39.57 22.73
C GLN A 229 11.25 39.40 22.99
N ALA A 230 10.47 40.48 22.95
CA ALA A 230 9.02 40.41 23.11
C ALA A 230 8.35 39.59 22.00
N LEU A 231 8.80 39.77 20.75
CA LEU A 231 8.33 38.98 19.61
C LEU A 231 8.69 37.50 19.75
N ALA A 232 9.94 37.19 20.12
CA ALA A 232 10.39 35.82 20.34
C ALA A 232 9.60 35.12 21.45
N ARG A 233 9.38 35.80 22.58
CA ARG A 233 8.59 35.30 23.71
C ARG A 233 7.16 34.97 23.29
N HIS A 234 6.46 35.91 22.66
CA HIS A 234 5.08 35.66 22.21
C HIS A 234 4.99 34.52 21.19
N ARG A 235 5.94 34.41 20.27
CA ARG A 235 5.99 33.29 19.31
C ARG A 235 6.21 31.95 19.99
N GLN A 236 7.06 31.91 21.03
CA GLN A 236 7.32 30.71 21.80
C GLN A 236 6.09 30.29 22.60
N GLU A 237 5.39 31.22 23.24
CA GLU A 237 4.13 30.99 23.97
C GLU A 237 3.07 30.39 23.03
N VAL A 238 2.87 30.98 21.85
CA VAL A 238 1.93 30.47 20.84
C VAL A 238 2.31 29.06 20.39
N ARG A 239 3.59 28.83 20.12
CA ARG A 239 4.06 27.51 19.67
C ARG A 239 3.86 26.44 20.73
N ALA A 240 4.20 26.74 21.99
CA ALA A 240 4.04 25.80 23.09
C ALA A 240 2.57 25.39 23.26
N ALA A 241 1.66 26.36 23.27
CA ALA A 241 0.22 26.11 23.35
C ALA A 241 -0.33 25.36 22.12
N PHE A 242 0.11 25.74 20.91
CA PHE A 242 -0.30 25.08 19.67
C PHE A 242 0.18 23.63 19.60
N ASP A 243 1.43 23.36 19.98
CA ASP A 243 1.97 22.01 20.04
C ASP A 243 1.35 21.20 21.21
N GLY A 244 0.96 21.83 22.33
CA GLY A 244 0.23 21.18 23.41
C GLY A 244 -1.19 20.74 23.03
N ILE A 245 -1.94 21.61 22.35
CA ILE A 245 -3.35 21.39 21.96
C ILE A 245 -3.45 20.49 20.71
N VAL A 246 -2.50 20.59 19.79
CA VAL A 246 -2.56 19.92 18.47
C VAL A 246 -1.46 18.85 18.29
N GLY A 247 -0.57 18.64 19.27
CA GLY A 247 0.65 17.83 19.12
C GLY A 247 0.68 16.46 19.81
N GLN A 248 -0.44 15.93 20.33
CA GLN A 248 -0.52 14.50 20.71
C GLN A 248 -0.64 13.60 19.46
N SER A 249 0.37 13.65 18.59
CA SER A 249 0.38 12.97 17.28
C SER A 249 1.81 12.63 16.87
N GLY A 250 2.61 12.12 17.81
CA GLY A 250 3.99 11.67 17.54
C GLY A 250 4.07 10.58 16.47
N GLU A 251 3.02 9.77 16.32
CA GLU A 251 2.90 8.78 15.24
C GLU A 251 2.56 9.42 13.88
N ARG A 252 1.94 10.62 13.84
CA ARG A 252 1.48 11.25 12.59
C ARG A 252 2.55 12.07 11.84
N ALA A 253 3.66 12.45 12.46
CA ALA A 253 4.70 13.22 11.75
C ALA A 253 5.32 12.40 10.60
N ALA A 254 5.50 11.09 10.82
CA ALA A 254 5.93 10.15 9.80
C ALA A 254 4.89 10.03 8.66
N ASP A 255 3.60 10.00 8.98
CA ASP A 255 2.52 9.94 7.98
C ASP A 255 2.40 11.22 7.14
N HIS A 256 2.62 12.40 7.73
CA HIS A 256 2.61 13.66 6.96
C HIS A 256 3.83 13.80 6.04
N GLN A 257 5.00 13.34 6.48
CA GLN A 257 6.20 13.30 5.64
C GLN A 257 6.03 12.29 4.50
N ARG A 258 5.42 11.13 4.77
CA ARG A 258 5.02 10.16 3.75
C ARG A 258 3.99 10.71 2.76
N GLU A 259 3.03 11.52 3.21
CA GLU A 259 2.05 12.17 2.34
C GLU A 259 2.70 13.20 1.41
N ALA A 260 3.58 14.05 1.95
CA ALA A 260 4.33 15.01 1.15
C ALA A 260 5.24 14.31 0.13
N ALA A 261 5.93 13.23 0.54
CA ALA A 261 6.76 12.43 -0.34
C ALA A 261 5.94 11.75 -1.44
N PHE A 262 4.78 11.16 -1.12
CA PHE A 262 3.89 10.56 -2.12
C PHE A 262 3.47 11.56 -3.19
N LEU A 263 3.02 12.75 -2.79
CA LEU A 263 2.57 13.79 -3.73
C LEU A 263 3.68 14.23 -4.68
N LEU A 264 4.93 14.27 -4.21
CA LEU A 264 6.09 14.57 -5.05
C LEU A 264 6.38 13.43 -6.05
N VAL A 265 6.31 12.17 -5.61
CA VAL A 265 6.62 11.00 -6.45
C VAL A 265 5.69 10.87 -7.66
N VAL A 266 4.40 11.16 -7.45
CA VAL A 266 3.34 11.01 -8.45
C VAL A 266 3.06 12.30 -9.25
N ASP A 267 3.83 13.36 -9.01
CA ASP A 267 3.80 14.58 -9.80
C ASP A 267 4.83 14.51 -10.94
N PRO A 268 4.41 14.36 -12.22
CA PRO A 268 5.33 14.28 -13.34
C PRO A 268 6.08 15.60 -13.60
N ASP A 269 5.56 16.73 -13.11
CA ASP A 269 6.13 18.06 -13.30
C ASP A 269 7.04 18.48 -12.13
N ALA A 270 7.09 17.70 -11.05
CA ALA A 270 7.98 17.94 -9.93
C ALA A 270 9.46 17.79 -10.34
N ALA A 271 10.32 18.63 -9.76
CA ALA A 271 11.75 18.62 -10.04
C ALA A 271 12.36 17.23 -9.76
N SER A 272 13.16 16.71 -10.69
CA SER A 272 13.71 15.35 -10.61
C SER A 272 14.44 15.06 -9.30
N GLU A 273 15.25 16.00 -8.80
CA GLU A 273 15.94 15.84 -7.51
C GLU A 273 14.97 15.70 -6.32
N ALA A 274 13.91 16.51 -6.27
CA ALA A 274 12.91 16.44 -5.21
C ALA A 274 12.13 15.11 -5.21
N ARG A 275 11.91 14.52 -6.40
CA ARG A 275 11.29 13.19 -6.55
C ARG A 275 12.22 12.08 -6.07
N LEU A 276 13.52 12.19 -6.36
CA LEU A 276 14.52 11.22 -5.89
C LEU A 276 14.63 11.26 -4.36
N ASP A 277 14.69 12.45 -3.76
CA ASP A 277 14.72 12.60 -2.30
C ASP A 277 13.45 12.05 -1.64
N ALA A 278 12.28 12.34 -2.20
CA ALA A 278 11.02 11.79 -1.70
C ALA A 278 10.99 10.24 -1.74
N LEU A 279 11.56 9.62 -2.77
CA LEU A 279 11.66 8.15 -2.83
C LEU A 279 12.63 7.58 -1.80
N ARG A 280 13.75 8.27 -1.51
CA ARG A 280 14.67 7.87 -0.44
C ARG A 280 13.97 7.92 0.92
N ASP A 281 13.23 8.99 1.18
CA ASP A 281 12.44 9.16 2.41
C ASP A 281 11.35 8.09 2.57
N LEU A 282 10.84 7.55 1.46
CA LEU A 282 9.88 6.44 1.42
C LEU A 282 10.53 5.05 1.52
N GLY A 283 11.86 4.96 1.56
CA GLY A 283 12.60 3.71 1.75
C GLY A 283 13.00 2.96 0.48
N PHE A 284 12.94 3.59 -0.70
CA PHE A 284 13.42 2.99 -1.95
C PHE A 284 14.94 3.11 -2.08
N ALA A 285 15.59 2.03 -2.50
CA ALA A 285 17.03 1.97 -2.76
C ALA A 285 17.38 2.40 -4.18
N ASP A 286 16.68 1.91 -5.22
CA ASP A 286 16.90 2.30 -6.62
C ASP A 286 15.91 3.38 -7.06
N VAL A 287 16.09 4.56 -6.48
CA VAL A 287 15.23 5.72 -6.73
C VAL A 287 15.17 6.13 -8.20
N ALA A 288 16.27 5.96 -8.95
CA ALA A 288 16.32 6.32 -10.36
C ALA A 288 15.50 5.36 -11.23
N ALA A 289 15.57 4.05 -10.99
CA ALA A 289 14.69 3.09 -11.65
C ALA A 289 13.24 3.30 -11.25
N THR A 290 12.98 3.58 -9.97
CA THR A 290 11.63 3.79 -9.44
C THR A 290 10.95 5.00 -10.08
N VAL A 291 11.64 6.14 -10.25
CA VAL A 291 11.11 7.29 -11.03
C VAL A 291 10.73 6.87 -12.45
N ARG A 292 11.60 6.13 -13.16
CA ARG A 292 11.30 5.68 -14.52
C ARG A 292 10.04 4.80 -14.59
N ARG A 293 9.82 3.94 -13.58
CA ARG A 293 8.63 3.09 -13.49
C ARG A 293 7.38 3.94 -13.25
N PHE A 294 7.41 4.88 -12.31
CA PHE A 294 6.31 5.80 -12.09
C PHE A 294 6.00 6.59 -13.35
N ASP A 295 7.00 7.17 -14.03
CA ASP A 295 6.81 7.92 -15.27
C ASP A 295 6.17 7.06 -16.37
N ALA A 296 6.59 5.80 -16.52
CA ALA A 296 5.99 4.87 -17.47
C ALA A 296 4.52 4.55 -17.13
N LEU A 297 4.18 4.45 -15.84
CA LEU A 297 2.81 4.22 -15.37
C LEU A 297 1.94 5.48 -15.49
N MET A 298 2.46 6.67 -15.22
CA MET A 298 1.70 7.93 -15.27
C MET A 298 1.25 8.28 -16.70
N ARG A 299 1.97 7.84 -17.74
CA ARG A 299 1.62 8.11 -19.14
C ARG A 299 0.45 7.27 -19.67
N ARG A 300 -0.06 6.32 -18.88
CA ARG A 300 -1.04 5.33 -19.33
C ARG A 300 -2.44 5.64 -18.78
N PRO A 301 -3.46 5.86 -19.64
CA PRO A 301 -4.80 6.23 -19.17
C PRO A 301 -5.46 5.22 -18.23
N ASP A 302 -5.05 3.95 -18.31
CA ASP A 302 -5.54 2.83 -17.50
C ASP A 302 -4.78 2.64 -16.18
N SER A 303 -3.71 3.39 -15.93
CA SER A 303 -2.90 3.26 -14.72
C SER A 303 -3.53 3.96 -13.52
N PRO A 304 -3.45 3.39 -12.30
CA PRO A 304 -3.88 4.10 -11.09
C PRO A 304 -3.06 5.37 -10.85
N PHE A 305 -1.82 5.44 -11.36
CA PHE A 305 -0.94 6.59 -11.25
C PHE A 305 -1.15 7.63 -12.36
N HIS A 306 -2.08 7.42 -13.31
CA HIS A 306 -2.32 8.42 -14.34
C HIS A 306 -2.71 9.78 -13.70
N PRO A 307 -2.23 10.93 -14.20
CA PRO A 307 -2.53 12.24 -13.60
C PRO A 307 -4.03 12.51 -13.40
N LEU A 308 -4.87 12.10 -14.37
CA LEU A 308 -6.33 12.21 -14.23
C LEU A 308 -6.93 11.27 -13.17
N ALA A 309 -6.34 10.11 -12.91
CA ALA A 309 -6.80 9.17 -11.88
C ALA A 309 -6.44 9.67 -10.47
N LEU A 310 -5.26 10.28 -10.32
CA LEU A 310 -4.83 10.97 -9.09
C LEU A 310 -5.69 12.19 -8.80
N ALA A 311 -5.96 13.03 -9.82
CA ALA A 311 -6.82 14.21 -9.70
C ALA A 311 -8.29 13.87 -9.39
N ARG A 312 -8.74 12.64 -9.70
CA ARG A 312 -10.10 12.14 -9.42
C ARG A 312 -10.23 11.46 -8.04
N GLY A 313 -9.37 11.80 -7.08
CA GLY A 313 -9.42 11.23 -5.74
C GLY A 313 -9.10 9.73 -5.72
N GLY A 314 -8.27 9.25 -6.64
CA GLY A 314 -7.94 7.84 -6.80
C GLY A 314 -7.22 7.26 -5.57
N GLY A 315 -7.98 6.70 -4.65
CA GLY A 315 -7.46 6.07 -3.44
C GLY A 315 -6.58 4.84 -3.70
N LEU A 316 -6.72 4.17 -4.86
CA LEU A 316 -5.92 3.00 -5.23
C LEU A 316 -4.42 3.31 -5.32
N ALA A 317 -4.03 4.40 -5.99
CA ALA A 317 -2.62 4.76 -6.16
C ALA A 317 -1.94 5.00 -4.81
N ARG A 318 -2.66 5.70 -3.91
CA ARG A 318 -2.20 5.93 -2.55
C ARG A 318 -2.05 4.62 -1.78
N ARG A 319 -3.10 3.79 -1.76
CA ARG A 319 -3.06 2.48 -1.09
C ARG A 319 -1.98 1.56 -1.62
N LEU A 320 -1.68 1.63 -2.92
CA LEU A 320 -0.62 0.84 -3.54
C LEU A 320 0.76 1.30 -3.06
N VAL A 321 1.04 2.61 -3.04
CA VAL A 321 2.32 3.12 -2.52
C VAL A 321 2.47 2.84 -1.03
N ASP A 322 1.40 3.03 -0.24
CA ASP A 322 1.40 2.69 1.19
C ASP A 322 1.69 1.19 1.40
N ALA A 323 1.08 0.31 0.60
CA ALA A 323 1.34 -1.12 0.66
C ALA A 323 2.78 -1.47 0.25
N VAL A 324 3.32 -0.83 -0.80
CA VAL A 324 4.68 -1.08 -1.31
C VAL A 324 5.73 -0.66 -0.31
N THR A 325 5.60 0.55 0.25
CA THR A 325 6.54 1.11 1.23
C THR A 325 6.50 0.39 2.58
N ALA A 326 5.41 -0.34 2.86
CA ALA A 326 5.31 -1.22 4.02
C ALA A 326 5.98 -2.59 3.84
N THR A 327 6.52 -2.91 2.65
CA THR A 327 7.18 -4.19 2.41
C THR A 327 8.67 -4.17 2.77
N PRO A 328 9.29 -5.35 3.02
CA PRO A 328 10.73 -5.43 3.28
C PRO A 328 11.61 -4.98 2.11
N ASP A 329 11.12 -5.14 0.87
CA ASP A 329 11.79 -4.70 -0.36
C ASP A 329 10.81 -3.92 -1.27
N PRO A 330 10.68 -2.59 -1.06
CA PRO A 330 9.77 -1.74 -1.84
C PRO A 330 10.09 -1.70 -3.33
N ASP A 331 11.37 -1.75 -3.71
CA ASP A 331 11.81 -1.73 -5.12
C ASP A 331 11.36 -3.01 -5.85
N ALA A 332 11.56 -4.17 -5.24
CA ALA A 332 11.07 -5.43 -5.79
C ALA A 332 9.54 -5.47 -5.82
N ALA A 333 8.87 -5.01 -4.76
CA ALA A 333 7.41 -4.98 -4.67
C ALA A 333 6.79 -4.15 -5.81
N LEU A 334 7.30 -2.93 -6.02
CA LEU A 334 6.85 -2.06 -7.11
C LEU A 334 7.18 -2.66 -8.47
N GLY A 335 8.38 -3.21 -8.64
CA GLY A 335 8.83 -3.75 -9.91
C GLY A 335 8.00 -4.94 -10.40
N HIS A 336 7.67 -5.88 -9.51
CA HIS A 336 6.79 -7.00 -9.85
C HIS A 336 5.34 -6.54 -10.06
N THR A 337 4.86 -5.56 -9.28
CA THR A 337 3.52 -4.98 -9.47
C THR A 337 3.38 -4.37 -10.86
N GLU A 338 4.33 -3.52 -11.27
CA GLU A 338 4.34 -2.92 -12.61
C GLU A 338 4.35 -3.99 -13.70
N THR A 339 5.21 -5.00 -13.56
CA THR A 339 5.34 -6.08 -14.55
C THR A 339 4.06 -6.92 -14.66
N LEU A 340 3.43 -7.24 -13.54
CA LEU A 340 2.15 -7.95 -13.49
C LEU A 340 1.05 -7.13 -14.18
N LEU A 341 0.89 -5.85 -13.82
CA LEU A 341 -0.10 -4.97 -14.43
C LEU A 341 0.08 -4.87 -15.96
N ARG A 342 1.33 -4.92 -16.45
CA ARG A 342 1.61 -4.96 -17.89
C ARG A 342 1.18 -6.27 -18.55
N ALA A 343 1.34 -7.40 -17.86
CA ALA A 343 1.03 -8.74 -18.35
C ALA A 343 -0.48 -9.06 -18.38
N ILE A 344 -1.29 -8.44 -17.50
CA ILE A 344 -2.75 -8.66 -17.45
C ILE A 344 -3.41 -8.12 -18.73
N ARG A 345 -4.29 -8.92 -19.35
CA ARG A 345 -5.09 -8.50 -20.53
C ARG A 345 -6.18 -7.49 -20.18
N HIS A 346 -6.99 -7.79 -19.17
CA HIS A 346 -8.12 -6.95 -18.71
C HIS A 346 -7.72 -6.07 -17.52
N ARG A 347 -6.75 -5.16 -17.74
CA ARG A 347 -6.11 -4.37 -16.67
C ARG A 347 -7.10 -3.59 -15.81
N ARG A 348 -8.10 -2.98 -16.43
CA ARG A 348 -9.10 -2.18 -15.72
C ARG A 348 -9.89 -3.00 -14.70
N ALA A 349 -10.34 -4.19 -15.08
CA ALA A 349 -11.06 -5.08 -14.16
C ALA A 349 -10.17 -5.53 -12.98
N ALA A 350 -8.90 -5.83 -13.23
CA ALA A 350 -7.95 -6.18 -12.17
C ALA A 350 -7.69 -4.99 -11.22
N LEU A 351 -7.56 -3.78 -11.75
CA LEU A 351 -7.40 -2.57 -10.93
C LEU A 351 -8.67 -2.27 -10.12
N ASP A 352 -9.85 -2.40 -10.71
CA ASP A 352 -11.13 -2.21 -10.00
C ASP A 352 -11.26 -3.23 -8.85
N GLN A 353 -10.84 -4.49 -9.04
CA GLN A 353 -10.82 -5.49 -7.97
C GLN A 353 -9.83 -5.16 -6.85
N LEU A 354 -8.64 -4.66 -7.19
CA LEU A 354 -7.64 -4.22 -6.19
C LEU A 354 -8.08 -2.96 -5.45
N ASP A 355 -8.84 -2.07 -6.11
CA ASP A 355 -9.43 -0.88 -5.50
C ASP A 355 -10.53 -1.26 -4.49
N GLN A 356 -11.41 -2.20 -4.87
CA GLN A 356 -12.53 -2.67 -4.05
C GLN A 356 -12.09 -3.47 -2.83
N ASP A 357 -10.95 -4.17 -2.89
CA ASP A 357 -10.43 -4.98 -1.78
C ASP A 357 -8.99 -4.59 -1.38
N PRO A 358 -8.83 -3.64 -0.44
CA PRO A 358 -7.53 -3.23 0.07
C PRO A 358 -6.73 -4.35 0.77
N ARG A 359 -7.38 -5.44 1.21
CA ARG A 359 -6.67 -6.58 1.79
C ARG A 359 -5.95 -7.34 0.69
N ARG A 360 -6.60 -7.59 -0.45
CA ARG A 360 -5.97 -8.22 -1.64
C ARG A 360 -4.76 -7.45 -2.12
N LEU A 361 -4.87 -6.12 -2.21
CA LEU A 361 -3.75 -5.27 -2.61
C LEU A 361 -2.55 -5.44 -1.68
N ARG A 362 -2.76 -5.37 -0.36
CA ARG A 362 -1.69 -5.56 0.62
C ARG A 362 -1.08 -6.96 0.56
N THR A 363 -1.90 -8.00 0.44
CA THR A 363 -1.43 -9.38 0.31
C THR A 363 -0.56 -9.57 -0.94
N LEU A 364 -1.02 -9.08 -2.09
CA LEU A 364 -0.29 -9.17 -3.36
C LEU A 364 1.06 -8.45 -3.27
N VAL A 365 1.04 -7.21 -2.79
CA VAL A 365 2.23 -6.36 -2.69
C VAL A 365 3.22 -6.93 -1.66
N SER A 366 2.74 -7.40 -0.52
CA SER A 366 3.56 -8.07 0.49
C SER A 366 4.24 -9.31 -0.08
N LEU A 367 3.52 -10.14 -0.85
CA LEU A 367 4.12 -11.29 -1.54
C LEU A 367 5.23 -10.82 -2.49
N PHE A 368 5.00 -9.74 -3.25
CA PHE A 368 5.97 -9.20 -4.18
C PHE A 368 7.24 -8.64 -3.54
N GLY A 369 7.11 -8.01 -2.37
CA GLY A 369 8.24 -7.50 -1.59
C GLY A 369 8.93 -8.55 -0.70
N THR A 370 8.43 -9.79 -0.64
CA THR A 370 8.98 -10.82 0.24
C THR A 370 9.52 -12.04 -0.51
N SER A 371 8.96 -12.42 -1.67
CA SER A 371 9.36 -13.63 -2.38
C SER A 371 9.45 -13.46 -3.89
N HIS A 372 10.67 -13.26 -4.40
CA HIS A 372 10.96 -13.18 -5.83
C HIS A 372 10.50 -14.42 -6.62
N LEU A 373 10.52 -15.63 -6.02
CA LEU A 373 10.05 -16.85 -6.67
C LEU A 373 8.54 -16.79 -6.97
N LEU A 374 7.73 -16.50 -5.95
CA LEU A 374 6.27 -16.42 -6.08
C LEU A 374 5.88 -15.22 -6.95
N SER A 375 6.62 -14.11 -6.87
CA SER A 375 6.42 -12.96 -7.75
C SER A 375 6.56 -13.33 -9.22
N ARG A 376 7.63 -14.05 -9.58
CA ARG A 376 7.84 -14.50 -10.97
C ARG A 376 6.78 -15.48 -11.42
N LEU A 377 6.27 -16.32 -10.53
CA LEU A 377 5.19 -17.24 -10.82
C LEU A 377 3.89 -16.49 -11.18
N LEU A 378 3.49 -15.51 -10.36
CA LEU A 378 2.32 -14.67 -10.61
C LEU A 378 2.45 -13.83 -11.88
N VAL A 379 3.62 -13.24 -12.14
CA VAL A 379 3.86 -12.43 -13.34
C VAL A 379 3.77 -13.28 -14.61
N ARG A 380 4.27 -14.52 -14.58
CA ARG A 380 4.19 -15.46 -15.73
C ARG A 380 2.78 -16.01 -15.93
N SER A 381 2.02 -16.18 -14.85
CA SER A 381 0.67 -16.73 -14.87
C SER A 381 -0.32 -15.80 -14.17
N PRO A 382 -0.69 -14.64 -14.77
CA PRO A 382 -1.55 -13.66 -14.11
C PRO A 382 -2.95 -14.18 -13.75
N GLY A 383 -3.43 -15.25 -14.41
CA GLY A 383 -4.70 -15.91 -14.06
C GLY A 383 -4.70 -16.56 -12.66
N LEU A 384 -3.53 -16.69 -12.01
CA LEU A 384 -3.45 -17.10 -10.62
C LEU A 384 -3.93 -16.01 -9.65
N LEU A 385 -4.06 -14.75 -10.09
CA LEU A 385 -4.60 -13.68 -9.24
C LEU A 385 -6.02 -13.98 -8.75
N ASP A 386 -6.85 -14.55 -9.62
CA ASP A 386 -8.21 -14.96 -9.26
C ASP A 386 -8.21 -16.06 -8.18
N ARG A 387 -7.14 -16.87 -8.14
CA ARG A 387 -6.93 -17.93 -7.13
C ARG A 387 -6.26 -17.42 -5.86
N LEU A 388 -5.56 -16.29 -5.94
CA LEU A 388 -4.97 -15.60 -4.79
C LEU A 388 -6.02 -14.86 -3.95
N VAL A 389 -7.28 -14.85 -4.38
CA VAL A 389 -8.42 -14.33 -3.61
C VAL A 389 -8.69 -15.27 -2.44
N PHE A 390 -7.92 -15.09 -1.36
CA PHE A 390 -8.23 -15.67 -0.08
C PHE A 390 -9.32 -14.81 0.56
N ASP A 391 -10.59 -15.17 0.35
CA ASP A 391 -11.69 -14.66 1.18
C ASP A 391 -11.62 -15.17 2.64
N GLY A 392 -10.58 -15.94 2.95
CA GLY A 392 -10.34 -16.61 4.23
C GLY A 392 -10.80 -18.07 4.23
N SER A 393 -11.39 -18.58 3.15
CA SER A 393 -11.89 -19.96 3.08
C SER A 393 -10.81 -21.00 2.78
N GLU A 394 -9.69 -20.61 2.17
CA GLU A 394 -8.66 -21.56 1.74
C GLU A 394 -7.90 -22.12 2.95
N ALA A 395 -7.73 -23.44 2.99
CA ALA A 395 -7.01 -24.10 4.06
C ALA A 395 -5.47 -24.02 3.86
N PRO A 396 -4.69 -23.84 4.95
CA PRO A 396 -3.23 -23.92 4.89
C PRO A 396 -2.71 -25.29 4.44
N VAL A 397 -3.46 -26.36 4.73
CA VAL A 397 -3.06 -27.74 4.43
C VAL A 397 -4.16 -28.41 3.61
N HIS A 398 -3.78 -28.98 2.47
CA HIS A 398 -4.63 -29.88 1.71
C HIS A 398 -4.15 -31.32 1.87
N PRO A 399 -5.03 -32.23 2.31
CA PRO A 399 -4.76 -33.66 2.21
C PRO A 399 -4.56 -34.05 0.74
N ARG A 400 -3.75 -35.08 0.48
CA ARG A 400 -3.52 -35.58 -0.88
C ARG A 400 -4.82 -35.89 -1.64
N ALA A 401 -5.82 -36.47 -0.97
CA ALA A 401 -7.12 -36.75 -1.58
C ALA A 401 -7.82 -35.48 -2.11
N GLU A 402 -7.67 -34.36 -1.40
CA GLU A 402 -8.17 -33.07 -1.86
C GLU A 402 -7.38 -32.56 -3.07
N MET A 403 -6.06 -32.63 -3.02
CA MET A 403 -5.21 -32.27 -4.16
C MET A 403 -5.57 -33.07 -5.42
N THR A 404 -5.82 -34.38 -5.28
CA THR A 404 -6.27 -35.22 -6.39
C THR A 404 -7.62 -34.76 -6.96
N ARG A 405 -8.60 -34.43 -6.10
CA ARG A 405 -9.90 -33.90 -6.56
C ARG A 405 -9.75 -32.57 -7.30
N ARG A 406 -8.94 -31.65 -6.76
CA ARG A 406 -8.70 -30.34 -7.36
C ARG A 406 -7.97 -30.44 -8.70
N LEU A 407 -6.95 -31.30 -8.82
CA LEU A 407 -6.28 -31.57 -10.10
C LEU A 407 -7.27 -32.14 -11.13
N ALA A 408 -8.17 -33.03 -10.72
CA ALA A 408 -9.19 -33.57 -11.62
C ALA A 408 -10.20 -32.51 -12.10
N ALA A 409 -10.48 -31.50 -11.26
CA ALA A 409 -11.40 -30.40 -11.54
C ALA A 409 -10.78 -29.24 -12.35
N GLU A 410 -9.47 -29.26 -12.63
CA GLU A 410 -8.84 -28.23 -13.44
C GLU A 410 -9.49 -28.12 -14.83
N PRO A 411 -9.83 -26.91 -15.30
CA PRO A 411 -10.46 -26.72 -16.61
C PRO A 411 -9.61 -27.34 -17.72
N ARG A 412 -10.26 -28.11 -18.60
CA ARG A 412 -9.67 -28.70 -19.81
C ARG A 412 -10.33 -28.07 -21.02
N VAL A 413 -9.56 -27.74 -22.05
CA VAL A 413 -10.12 -27.21 -23.30
C VAL A 413 -10.90 -28.36 -23.94
N GLU A 414 -12.21 -28.19 -24.15
CA GLU A 414 -13.05 -29.22 -24.78
C GLU A 414 -12.74 -29.34 -26.27
N SER A 415 -11.74 -30.15 -26.61
CA SER A 415 -11.48 -30.58 -27.98
C SER A 415 -11.56 -32.11 -28.06
N GLY A 416 -12.76 -32.66 -28.15
CA GLY A 416 -13.04 -33.94 -28.84
C GLY A 416 -12.28 -35.21 -28.42
N GLY A 417 -11.56 -35.23 -27.30
CA GLY A 417 -10.87 -36.39 -26.77
C GLY A 417 -9.75 -35.99 -25.82
N ARG A 418 -9.87 -36.39 -24.53
CA ARG A 418 -8.95 -36.10 -23.41
C ARG A 418 -7.46 -36.21 -23.81
N SER A 419 -6.86 -35.15 -24.32
CA SER A 419 -5.53 -35.21 -24.94
C SER A 419 -4.45 -35.29 -23.85
N TRP A 420 -3.33 -35.96 -24.14
CA TRP A 420 -2.18 -36.01 -23.23
C TRP A 420 -1.68 -34.58 -22.89
N GLU A 421 -1.75 -33.67 -23.87
CA GLU A 421 -1.36 -32.27 -23.70
C GLU A 421 -2.30 -31.50 -22.77
N GLU A 422 -3.60 -31.79 -22.81
CA GLU A 422 -4.58 -31.17 -21.90
C GLU A 422 -4.30 -31.52 -20.44
N LEU A 423 -3.98 -32.80 -20.17
CA LEU A 423 -3.58 -33.23 -18.82
C LEU A 423 -2.31 -32.50 -18.38
N LEU A 424 -1.31 -32.42 -19.26
CA LEU A 424 -0.05 -31.75 -18.98
C LEU A 424 -0.24 -30.25 -18.69
N GLY A 425 -1.12 -29.57 -19.42
CA GLY A 425 -1.49 -28.18 -19.15
C GLY A 425 -2.23 -28.02 -17.82
N ALA A 426 -3.20 -28.90 -17.54
CA ALA A 426 -3.95 -28.90 -16.27
C ALA A 426 -3.02 -29.15 -15.06
N ALA A 427 -2.13 -30.13 -15.15
CA ALA A 427 -1.15 -30.42 -14.11
C ALA A 427 -0.24 -29.22 -13.80
N ARG A 428 0.16 -28.44 -14.82
CA ARG A 428 0.99 -27.24 -14.64
C ARG A 428 0.23 -26.10 -13.97
N ARG A 429 -1.01 -25.83 -14.41
CA ARG A 429 -1.85 -24.82 -13.75
C ARG A 429 -2.12 -25.18 -12.28
N PHE A 430 -2.41 -26.46 -12.02
CA PHE A 430 -2.57 -26.98 -10.66
C PHE A 430 -1.30 -26.84 -9.83
N HIS A 431 -0.16 -27.28 -10.37
CA HIS A 431 1.15 -27.16 -9.73
C HIS A 431 1.45 -25.72 -9.33
N GLN A 432 1.25 -24.77 -10.23
CA GLN A 432 1.49 -23.35 -9.97
C GLN A 432 0.54 -22.81 -8.90
N ALA A 433 -0.74 -23.16 -8.94
CA ALA A 433 -1.71 -22.71 -7.94
C ALA A 433 -1.43 -23.26 -6.55
N GLU A 434 -1.15 -24.57 -6.42
CA GLU A 434 -0.80 -25.17 -5.12
C GLU A 434 0.54 -24.66 -4.61
N THR A 435 1.54 -24.47 -5.48
CA THR A 435 2.83 -23.88 -5.10
C THR A 435 2.65 -22.45 -4.56
N LEU A 436 1.83 -21.64 -5.24
CA LEU A 436 1.50 -20.29 -4.81
C LEU A 436 0.78 -20.28 -3.45
N ARG A 437 -0.17 -21.20 -3.25
CA ARG A 437 -0.90 -21.36 -1.99
C ARG A 437 0.02 -21.75 -0.84
N VAL A 438 0.83 -22.79 -1.01
CA VAL A 438 1.80 -23.23 0.00
C VAL A 438 2.76 -22.09 0.33
N GLY A 439 3.30 -21.43 -0.70
CA GLY A 439 4.17 -20.26 -0.55
C GLY A 439 3.52 -19.10 0.19
N PHE A 440 2.23 -18.85 -0.05
CA PHE A 440 1.50 -17.81 0.66
C PHE A 440 1.37 -18.10 2.17
N PHE A 441 0.94 -19.31 2.54
CA PHE A 441 0.78 -19.68 3.94
C PHE A 441 2.12 -19.85 4.69
N ASP A 442 3.17 -20.27 3.99
CA ASP A 442 4.55 -20.27 4.48
C ASP A 442 5.00 -18.85 4.85
N LEU A 443 4.87 -17.89 3.92
CA LEU A 443 5.20 -16.48 4.18
C LEU A 443 4.34 -15.84 5.28
N ALA A 444 3.10 -16.28 5.44
CA ALA A 444 2.22 -15.83 6.52
C ALA A 444 2.56 -16.45 7.89
N GLY A 445 3.52 -17.39 7.96
CA GLY A 445 3.87 -18.12 9.18
C GLY A 445 2.80 -19.11 9.64
N LEU A 446 1.87 -19.49 8.75
CA LEU A 446 0.77 -20.40 9.01
C LEU A 446 1.10 -21.86 8.64
N LEU A 447 2.24 -22.09 7.99
CA LEU A 447 2.84 -23.40 7.78
C LEU A 447 4.24 -23.42 8.37
N ASP A 448 4.56 -24.47 9.13
CA ASP A 448 5.94 -24.74 9.53
C ASP A 448 6.72 -25.38 8.37
N THR A 449 8.06 -25.37 8.47
CA THR A 449 8.95 -25.89 7.42
C THR A 449 8.66 -27.35 7.06
N ALA A 450 8.28 -28.17 8.05
CA ALA A 450 7.97 -29.57 7.84
C ALA A 450 6.64 -29.73 7.07
N ALA A 451 5.65 -28.89 7.34
CA ALA A 451 4.37 -28.87 6.65
C ALA A 451 4.54 -28.39 5.20
N VAL A 452 5.39 -27.38 4.95
CA VAL A 452 5.77 -26.96 3.59
C VAL A 452 6.36 -28.15 2.82
N GLY A 453 7.33 -28.84 3.40
CA GLY A 453 7.94 -30.03 2.82
C GLY A 453 6.92 -31.12 2.47
N ARG A 454 6.02 -31.43 3.40
CA ARG A 454 4.94 -32.41 3.19
C ARG A 454 3.98 -32.00 2.09
N GLN A 455 3.52 -30.74 2.07
CA GLN A 455 2.58 -30.23 1.07
C GLN A 455 3.17 -30.23 -0.33
N LEU A 456 4.44 -29.80 -0.50
CA LEU A 456 5.12 -29.83 -1.79
C LEU A 456 5.38 -31.28 -2.26
N SER A 457 5.64 -32.19 -1.33
CA SER A 457 5.81 -33.61 -1.64
C SER A 457 4.50 -34.29 -2.02
N ASP A 458 3.39 -33.95 -1.34
CA ASP A 458 2.05 -34.45 -1.69
C ASP A 458 1.57 -33.91 -3.04
N LEU A 459 1.94 -32.67 -3.36
CA LEU A 459 1.70 -32.08 -4.67
C LEU A 459 2.45 -32.84 -5.77
N ALA A 460 3.77 -33.05 -5.59
CA ALA A 460 4.60 -33.79 -6.54
C ALA A 460 4.06 -35.22 -6.75
N ASP A 461 3.77 -35.91 -5.65
CA ASP A 461 3.17 -37.23 -5.67
C ASP A 461 1.84 -37.27 -6.45
N THR A 462 0.95 -36.32 -6.20
CA THR A 462 -0.35 -36.24 -6.88
C THR A 462 -0.17 -36.07 -8.39
N ILE A 463 0.76 -35.22 -8.80
CA ILE A 463 1.07 -34.97 -10.22
C ILE A 463 1.73 -36.19 -10.85
N ILE A 464 2.72 -36.81 -10.19
CA ILE A 464 3.39 -38.02 -10.68
C ILE A 464 2.37 -39.12 -10.91
N THR A 465 1.48 -39.39 -9.94
CA THR A 465 0.43 -40.41 -10.08
C THR A 465 -0.48 -40.11 -11.27
N ALA A 466 -1.00 -38.89 -11.40
CA ALA A 466 -1.91 -38.54 -12.50
C ALA A 466 -1.24 -38.65 -13.89
N VAL A 467 0.03 -38.23 -14.00
CA VAL A 467 0.80 -38.32 -15.26
C VAL A 467 1.15 -39.78 -15.58
N ALA A 468 1.48 -40.59 -14.57
CA ALA A 468 1.77 -42.02 -14.75
C ALA A 468 0.52 -42.80 -15.20
N GLU A 469 -0.63 -42.60 -14.54
CA GLU A 469 -1.89 -43.26 -14.87
C GLU A 469 -2.36 -42.96 -16.30
N ARG A 470 -2.22 -41.71 -16.76
CA ARG A 470 -2.59 -41.35 -18.14
C ARG A 470 -1.51 -41.75 -19.16
N GLY A 471 -0.26 -41.80 -18.73
CA GLY A 471 0.89 -42.16 -19.55
C GLY A 471 0.96 -43.66 -19.82
N ALA A 472 0.35 -44.46 -18.93
CA ALA A 472 0.11 -45.87 -19.14
C ALA A 472 -0.67 -46.07 -20.45
N ASP A 473 -0.20 -47.00 -21.26
CA ASP A 473 -0.75 -47.29 -22.56
C ASP A 473 -1.97 -48.21 -22.37
N ALA A 474 -3.18 -47.71 -22.68
CA ALA A 474 -4.43 -48.43 -22.46
C ALA A 474 -4.52 -49.75 -23.26
N ALA A 475 -3.68 -49.91 -24.29
CA ALA A 475 -3.55 -51.13 -25.07
C ALA A 475 -2.52 -52.14 -24.50
N ALA A 476 -1.80 -51.82 -23.41
CA ALA A 476 -0.54 -52.49 -23.07
C ALA A 476 -0.60 -53.56 -21.96
N GLY A 477 -1.74 -53.84 -21.35
CA GLY A 477 -1.86 -54.87 -20.29
C GLY A 477 -1.17 -54.48 -18.96
N ASP A 478 -1.29 -55.37 -17.97
CA ASP A 478 -0.97 -55.17 -16.55
C ASP A 478 0.53 -55.06 -16.19
N ASP A 479 1.45 -54.79 -17.12
CA ASP A 479 2.89 -54.69 -16.82
C ASP A 479 3.16 -53.49 -15.89
N PRO A 480 3.36 -53.68 -14.57
CA PRO A 480 3.31 -52.58 -13.63
C PRO A 480 4.67 -51.88 -13.55
N LEU A 481 4.69 -50.60 -13.91
CA LEU A 481 5.81 -49.70 -13.64
C LEU A 481 5.67 -49.13 -12.23
N ALA A 482 6.70 -49.35 -11.41
CA ALA A 482 6.84 -48.70 -10.11
C ALA A 482 7.70 -47.42 -10.23
N VAL A 483 7.26 -46.35 -9.57
CA VAL A 483 7.97 -45.09 -9.42
C VAL A 483 8.32 -44.92 -7.95
N VAL A 484 9.60 -44.96 -7.65
CA VAL A 484 10.14 -44.81 -6.30
C VAL A 484 10.77 -43.43 -6.15
N ALA A 485 10.28 -42.66 -5.21
CA ALA A 485 10.88 -41.40 -4.79
C ALA A 485 12.08 -41.65 -3.89
N LEU A 486 13.18 -40.94 -4.15
CA LEU A 486 14.40 -40.93 -3.37
C LEU A 486 14.65 -39.56 -2.74
N GLY A 487 15.69 -39.47 -1.92
CA GLY A 487 16.20 -38.23 -1.34
C GLY A 487 15.13 -37.36 -0.68
N ARG A 488 14.98 -36.10 -1.12
CA ARG A 488 14.03 -35.15 -0.48
C ARG A 488 12.56 -35.51 -0.71
N LEU A 489 12.20 -35.98 -1.91
CA LEU A 489 10.83 -36.43 -2.19
C LEU A 489 10.49 -37.70 -1.40
N GLY A 490 11.45 -38.63 -1.29
CA GLY A 490 11.31 -39.85 -0.52
C GLY A 490 11.05 -39.57 0.96
N ALA A 491 11.80 -38.63 1.54
CA ALA A 491 11.63 -38.17 2.92
C ALA A 491 10.42 -37.24 3.15
N ARG A 492 9.72 -36.82 2.09
CA ARG A 492 8.64 -35.81 2.13
C ARG A 492 9.10 -34.43 2.65
N GLU A 493 10.29 -34.02 2.22
CA GLU A 493 10.99 -32.79 2.61
C GLU A 493 11.32 -31.92 1.38
N LEU A 494 10.48 -31.93 0.34
CA LEU A 494 10.70 -31.10 -0.85
C LEU A 494 10.69 -29.61 -0.51
N GLY A 495 11.63 -28.85 -1.09
CA GLY A 495 11.56 -27.39 -1.19
C GLY A 495 11.09 -26.93 -2.58
N TYR A 496 10.73 -25.66 -2.72
CA TYR A 496 10.11 -25.09 -3.93
C TYR A 496 10.88 -25.28 -5.26
N GLY A 497 12.20 -25.44 -5.22
CA GLY A 497 13.05 -25.67 -6.39
C GLY A 497 13.79 -27.01 -6.35
N SER A 498 13.34 -27.95 -5.53
CA SER A 498 14.03 -29.25 -5.42
C SER A 498 13.77 -30.11 -6.65
N PRO A 499 14.81 -30.71 -7.27
CA PRO A 499 14.60 -31.68 -8.33
C PRO A 499 13.91 -32.93 -7.77
N LEU A 500 13.14 -33.62 -8.62
CA LEU A 500 12.54 -34.91 -8.27
C LEU A 500 13.56 -36.01 -8.47
N GLU A 501 13.99 -36.62 -7.36
CA GLU A 501 14.87 -37.78 -7.38
C GLU A 501 14.03 -39.05 -7.50
N LEU A 502 13.99 -39.63 -8.71
CA LEU A 502 13.10 -40.77 -9.03
C LEU A 502 13.87 -41.98 -9.55
N LEU A 503 13.43 -43.16 -9.14
CA LEU A 503 13.85 -44.45 -9.64
C LEU A 503 12.65 -45.19 -10.25
N PHE A 504 12.84 -45.72 -11.46
CA PHE A 504 11.81 -46.45 -12.20
C PHE A 504 12.11 -47.94 -12.16
N VAL A 505 11.17 -48.74 -11.69
CA VAL A 505 11.35 -50.19 -11.49
C VAL A 505 10.24 -50.99 -12.15
N HIS A 506 10.58 -52.14 -12.72
CA HIS A 506 9.61 -53.09 -13.25
C HIS A 506 9.86 -54.51 -12.69
N GLY A 507 8.81 -55.32 -12.64
CA GLY A 507 8.89 -56.73 -12.23
C GLY A 507 9.48 -57.64 -13.30
N ASP A 508 9.76 -58.90 -12.94
CA ASP A 508 10.41 -59.90 -13.82
C ASP A 508 9.52 -60.35 -14.99
N GLY A 509 8.19 -60.30 -14.80
CA GLY A 509 7.22 -60.64 -15.84
C GLY A 509 6.95 -59.52 -16.86
N ALA A 510 7.43 -58.30 -16.60
CA ALA A 510 7.14 -57.14 -17.44
C ALA A 510 8.11 -57.02 -18.61
N ASP A 511 7.63 -56.59 -19.78
CA ASP A 511 8.48 -56.28 -20.95
C ASP A 511 9.37 -55.06 -20.64
N PRO A 512 10.71 -55.22 -20.55
CA PRO A 512 11.62 -54.13 -20.19
C PRO A 512 11.56 -52.95 -21.16
N HIS A 513 11.30 -53.20 -22.45
CA HIS A 513 11.17 -52.14 -23.44
C HIS A 513 9.88 -51.35 -23.25
N ARG A 514 8.78 -51.99 -22.86
CA ARG A 514 7.52 -51.31 -22.51
C ARG A 514 7.66 -50.47 -21.25
N ALA A 515 8.19 -51.06 -20.17
CA ALA A 515 8.41 -50.34 -18.92
C ALA A 515 9.32 -49.11 -19.13
N THR A 516 10.39 -49.28 -19.91
CA THR A 516 11.27 -48.16 -20.27
C THR A 516 10.55 -47.08 -21.11
N ARG A 517 9.65 -47.45 -22.03
CA ARG A 517 8.84 -46.48 -22.79
C ARG A 517 7.87 -45.71 -21.88
N GLN A 518 7.21 -46.39 -20.94
CA GLN A 518 6.33 -45.76 -19.97
C GLN A 518 7.11 -44.79 -19.07
N ALA A 519 8.27 -45.22 -18.53
CA ALA A 519 9.16 -44.37 -17.74
C ALA A 519 9.61 -43.14 -18.54
N ARG A 520 10.05 -43.30 -19.80
CA ARG A 520 10.40 -42.18 -20.69
C ARG A 520 9.23 -41.23 -20.90
N ARG A 521 8.02 -41.74 -21.11
CA ARG A 521 6.83 -40.92 -21.31
C ARG A 521 6.47 -40.10 -20.07
N LEU A 522 6.59 -40.70 -18.88
CA LEU A 522 6.43 -40.00 -17.60
C LEU A 522 7.49 -38.90 -17.43
N VAL A 523 8.77 -39.20 -17.66
CA VAL A 523 9.86 -38.21 -17.63
C VAL A 523 9.56 -37.07 -18.60
N THR A 524 9.15 -37.37 -19.84
CA THR A 524 8.77 -36.34 -20.80
C THR A 524 7.60 -35.50 -20.30
N GLY A 525 6.55 -36.11 -19.73
CA GLY A 525 5.39 -35.37 -19.20
C GLY A 525 5.76 -34.37 -18.10
N LEU A 526 6.64 -34.78 -17.18
CA LEU A 526 7.12 -33.96 -16.08
C LEU A 526 8.10 -32.86 -16.52
N CYS A 527 8.97 -33.14 -17.50
CA CYS A 527 10.06 -32.22 -17.85
C CYS A 527 9.78 -31.32 -19.07
N VAL A 528 8.86 -31.70 -19.97
CA VAL A 528 8.65 -30.95 -21.22
C VAL A 528 8.19 -29.52 -20.96
N ALA A 529 8.72 -28.56 -21.72
CA ALA A 529 8.23 -27.19 -21.68
C ALA A 529 6.91 -27.08 -22.48
N THR A 530 5.93 -26.42 -21.88
CA THR A 530 4.64 -26.08 -22.51
C THR A 530 4.43 -24.56 -22.43
N PRO A 531 3.39 -24.00 -23.07
CA PRO A 531 3.03 -22.58 -22.88
C PRO A 531 2.83 -22.20 -21.40
N GLU A 532 2.36 -23.14 -20.58
CA GLU A 532 2.20 -22.98 -19.13
C GLU A 532 3.49 -23.23 -18.33
N GLY A 533 4.63 -23.48 -18.99
CA GLY A 533 5.93 -23.72 -18.36
C GLY A 533 6.30 -25.20 -18.20
N THR A 534 7.19 -25.49 -17.26
CA THR A 534 7.66 -26.84 -16.89
C THR A 534 7.10 -27.24 -15.52
N LEU A 535 6.95 -28.55 -15.24
CA LEU A 535 6.53 -29.02 -13.90
C LEU A 535 7.74 -29.11 -12.98
N TYR A 536 8.65 -30.04 -13.28
CA TYR A 536 9.77 -30.37 -12.43
C TYR A 536 11.05 -30.61 -13.22
N GLU A 537 12.18 -30.34 -12.58
CA GLU A 537 13.45 -30.94 -12.96
C GLU A 537 13.53 -32.35 -12.36
N LEU A 538 14.15 -33.28 -13.07
CA LEU A 538 14.24 -34.68 -12.66
C LEU A 538 15.70 -35.13 -12.57
N ASP A 539 16.04 -35.77 -11.47
CA ASP A 539 17.33 -36.41 -11.25
C ASP A 539 17.15 -37.93 -11.10
N ALA A 540 17.61 -38.68 -12.09
CA ALA A 540 17.58 -40.14 -12.08
C ALA A 540 18.98 -40.76 -11.87
N ARG A 541 19.96 -40.01 -11.36
CA ARG A 541 21.36 -40.48 -11.27
C ARG A 541 21.61 -41.50 -10.16
N LEU A 542 20.69 -41.64 -9.21
CA LEU A 542 20.76 -42.65 -8.13
C LEU A 542 20.31 -44.05 -8.58
N ARG A 543 20.02 -44.25 -9.86
CA ARG A 543 19.79 -45.59 -10.43
C ARG A 543 21.11 -46.35 -10.62
N PRO A 544 21.11 -47.68 -10.61
CA PRO A 544 22.28 -48.50 -10.91
C PRO A 544 23.07 -48.02 -12.13
N SER A 545 24.39 -47.92 -11.98
CA SER A 545 25.32 -47.38 -13.00
C SER A 545 25.04 -45.93 -13.42
N GLY A 546 24.26 -45.18 -12.64
CA GLY A 546 23.95 -43.76 -12.83
C GLY A 546 23.47 -43.42 -14.24
N GLY A 547 24.05 -42.36 -14.83
CA GLY A 547 23.68 -41.87 -16.16
C GLY A 547 23.87 -42.89 -17.30
N ALA A 548 24.77 -43.86 -17.14
CA ALA A 548 25.07 -44.89 -18.13
C ALA A 548 24.13 -46.10 -18.03
N GLY A 549 23.43 -46.27 -16.90
CA GLY A 549 22.49 -47.36 -16.67
C GLY A 549 21.13 -47.15 -17.32
N PRO A 550 20.34 -48.23 -17.50
CA PRO A 550 18.99 -48.15 -18.06
C PRO A 550 18.09 -47.27 -17.20
N LEU A 551 17.18 -46.52 -17.84
CA LEU A 551 16.27 -45.61 -17.13
C LEU A 551 15.32 -46.34 -16.20
N CYS A 552 14.83 -47.50 -16.64
CA CYS A 552 13.96 -48.39 -15.87
C CYS A 552 14.72 -49.69 -15.58
N VAL A 553 14.72 -50.12 -14.33
CA VAL A 553 15.52 -51.24 -13.84
C VAL A 553 14.61 -52.36 -13.39
N ASN A 554 15.02 -53.59 -13.64
CA ASN A 554 14.33 -54.76 -13.11
C ASN A 554 14.52 -54.88 -11.59
N ALA A 555 13.48 -55.29 -10.85
CA ALA A 555 13.49 -55.38 -9.39
C ALA A 555 14.60 -56.30 -8.84
N GLU A 556 14.77 -57.51 -9.38
CA GLU A 556 15.82 -58.44 -8.95
C GLU A 556 17.23 -57.88 -9.21
N ARG A 557 17.44 -57.27 -10.38
CA ARG A 557 18.71 -56.62 -10.73
C ARG A 557 19.04 -55.46 -9.80
N LEU A 558 18.04 -54.67 -9.42
CA LEU A 558 18.20 -53.58 -8.47
C LEU A 558 18.64 -54.10 -7.09
N LEU A 559 18.02 -55.18 -6.61
CA LEU A 559 18.43 -55.83 -5.35
C LEU A 559 19.85 -56.37 -5.41
N ALA A 560 20.20 -57.07 -6.51
CA ALA A 560 21.55 -57.60 -6.70
C ALA A 560 22.61 -56.48 -6.70
N TRP A 561 22.33 -55.36 -7.36
CA TRP A 561 23.18 -54.17 -7.34
C TRP A 561 23.40 -53.65 -5.92
N HIS A 562 22.34 -53.48 -5.12
CA HIS A 562 22.46 -52.97 -3.75
C HIS A 562 23.16 -53.92 -2.78
N ARG A 563 23.13 -55.22 -3.05
CA ARG A 563 23.88 -56.22 -2.27
C ARG A 563 25.37 -56.22 -2.60
N GLY A 564 25.74 -56.12 -3.87
CA GLY A 564 27.13 -56.26 -4.32
C GLY A 564 27.84 -54.93 -4.58
N GLU A 565 27.34 -54.16 -5.55
CA GLU A 565 28.10 -53.11 -6.23
C GLU A 565 27.76 -51.69 -5.76
N ALA A 566 26.63 -51.50 -5.06
CA ALA A 566 26.18 -50.17 -4.69
C ALA A 566 27.15 -49.45 -3.75
N GLY A 567 27.49 -48.23 -4.13
CA GLY A 567 28.31 -47.32 -3.34
C GLY A 567 27.55 -46.73 -2.15
N VAL A 568 28.29 -46.05 -1.27
CA VAL A 568 27.75 -45.41 -0.06
C VAL A 568 26.61 -44.43 -0.38
N ALA A 569 26.74 -43.64 -1.46
CA ALA A 569 25.73 -42.66 -1.86
C ALA A 569 24.41 -43.32 -2.30
N GLU A 570 24.47 -44.43 -3.02
CA GLU A 570 23.28 -45.17 -3.47
C GLU A 570 22.59 -45.85 -2.28
N ARG A 571 23.38 -46.44 -1.35
CA ARG A 571 22.85 -47.01 -0.10
C ARG A 571 22.18 -45.95 0.78
N LEU A 572 22.78 -44.78 0.93
CA LEU A 572 22.18 -43.63 1.60
C LEU A 572 20.89 -43.17 0.92
N GLY A 573 20.89 -43.12 -0.41
CA GLY A 573 19.75 -42.69 -1.21
C GLY A 573 18.50 -43.54 -0.96
N VAL A 574 18.66 -44.86 -0.87
CA VAL A 574 17.53 -45.78 -0.67
C VAL A 574 16.99 -45.79 0.76
N LEU A 575 17.74 -45.33 1.77
CA LEU A 575 17.23 -45.25 3.16
C LEU A 575 15.98 -44.39 3.30
N ARG A 576 15.84 -43.39 2.42
CA ARG A 576 14.70 -42.46 2.34
C ARG A 576 13.71 -42.85 1.24
N ALA A 577 13.91 -43.99 0.57
CA ALA A 577 13.07 -44.39 -0.56
C ALA A 577 11.62 -44.61 -0.15
N ARG A 578 10.69 -44.22 -1.03
CA ARG A 578 9.25 -44.43 -0.87
C ARG A 578 8.58 -44.65 -2.22
N VAL A 579 7.64 -45.58 -2.28
CA VAL A 579 6.82 -45.78 -3.48
C VAL A 579 5.83 -44.63 -3.65
N VAL A 580 5.77 -44.07 -4.86
CA VAL A 580 4.79 -43.04 -5.27
C VAL A 580 3.72 -43.64 -6.17
N VAL A 581 4.14 -44.51 -7.10
CA VAL A 581 3.29 -45.31 -7.98
C VAL A 581 3.82 -46.75 -7.92
N GLY A 582 2.95 -47.72 -7.72
CA GLY A 582 3.34 -49.13 -7.63
C GLY A 582 2.39 -49.92 -6.74
N ASP A 583 2.48 -51.24 -6.84
CA ASP A 583 1.69 -52.21 -6.10
C ASP A 583 2.36 -52.62 -4.78
N ALA A 584 1.83 -53.64 -4.11
CA ALA A 584 2.40 -54.17 -2.88
C ALA A 584 3.83 -54.74 -3.08
N ALA A 585 4.15 -55.27 -4.27
CA ALA A 585 5.48 -55.79 -4.56
C ALA A 585 6.53 -54.67 -4.62
N ALA A 586 6.18 -53.52 -5.20
CA ALA A 586 7.05 -52.34 -5.18
C ALA A 586 7.35 -51.85 -3.76
N HIS A 587 6.37 -51.91 -2.85
CA HIS A 587 6.56 -51.52 -1.44
C HIS A 587 7.52 -52.49 -0.74
N ALA A 588 7.30 -53.81 -0.90
CA ALA A 588 8.18 -54.83 -0.33
C ALA A 588 9.63 -54.73 -0.85
N LEU A 589 9.80 -54.39 -2.13
CA LEU A 589 11.11 -54.12 -2.71
C LEU A 589 11.82 -52.96 -2.02
N VAL A 590 11.14 -51.83 -1.82
CA VAL A 590 11.72 -50.65 -1.14
C VAL A 590 12.09 -50.98 0.30
N ASP A 591 11.24 -51.69 1.04
CA ASP A 591 11.54 -52.10 2.41
C ASP A 591 12.78 -53.02 2.46
N THR A 592 12.90 -53.94 1.50
CA THR A 592 14.09 -54.80 1.37
C THR A 592 15.35 -53.98 1.09
N LEU A 593 15.30 -53.04 0.14
CA LEU A 593 16.43 -52.16 -0.20
C LEU A 593 16.89 -51.34 1.02
N ARG A 594 15.96 -50.85 1.83
CA ARG A 594 16.26 -50.12 3.07
C ARG A 594 16.93 -51.03 4.10
N GLY A 595 16.42 -52.25 4.27
CA GLY A 595 17.00 -53.27 5.15
C GLY A 595 18.45 -53.61 4.77
N GLU A 596 18.69 -53.88 3.48
CA GLU A 596 20.03 -54.19 2.95
C GLU A 596 21.00 -53.02 3.11
N ALA A 597 20.54 -51.78 2.89
CA ALA A 597 21.35 -50.59 3.08
C ALA A 597 21.75 -50.36 4.55
N LEU A 598 20.83 -50.60 5.51
CA LEU A 598 21.12 -50.54 6.94
C LEU A 598 22.04 -51.67 7.39
N GLY A 599 21.78 -52.90 6.93
CA GLY A 599 22.56 -54.09 7.27
C GLY A 599 24.01 -54.01 6.79
N ALA A 600 24.27 -53.31 5.68
CA ALA A 600 25.63 -53.08 5.19
C ALA A 600 26.48 -52.15 6.09
N TRP A 601 25.86 -51.42 7.02
CA TRP A 601 26.53 -50.46 7.91
C TRP A 601 26.59 -50.93 9.36
N ALA A 602 25.73 -51.88 9.72
CA ALA A 602 25.99 -52.73 10.87
C ALA A 602 27.20 -53.60 10.49
N GLY A 603 28.40 -53.25 10.96
CA GLY A 603 29.55 -54.15 10.87
C GLY A 603 29.22 -55.53 11.46
N PRO A 604 30.05 -56.56 11.18
CA PRO A 604 29.82 -57.92 11.65
C PRO A 604 29.56 -58.03 13.15
#